data_AF-A0A9W7FJB8-F1
#
_entry.id   AF-A0A9W7FJB8-F1
#
_cell.length_a   1.000
_cell.length_b   1.000
_cell.length_c   1.000
_cell.angle_alpha   90.00
_cell.angle_beta   90.00
_cell.angle_gamma   90.00
#
_symmetry.space_group_name_H-M   'P 1'
#
loop_
_entity.id
_entity.type
_entity.pdbx_description
1 polymer ?
#
loop_
_entity_poly.entity_id
_entity_poly.type
_entity_poly.pdbx_seq_one_letter_code
_entity_poly.pdbx_strand_id
1 'polypeptide(L)'
;MSASLTFRPVAFDEIDAAFAIESASYPSDEAATLSGLTYRQSEAGEYFIGCYYKSSQLIGFICATRCSEFEEDSMSTHSPSGEILAIHSVVIKEDERRKGYATKMLKNYLDILSPSPPIKKIALIAKQNLLEFYINSGFTVTRLSPIIHGSDRWFELTLDFIEFKRPKYKVIDAFTSKAGSGNPAAVVWDFGEKDDEWLLGVAKEFNLSETVFVYPLIDGARKLRFFTPMQEISLCGHATLSSGFVFCGEEEVRFLTREDVELIVSKTGGNVKMTFPLKSSKPITENVSSFQKLINEGFKIENEHIGNISGTRDDDGNIFNVLVEVTESGFNSIKPDFNVIKTSPLYTHGIIITKSGGRDDADFSSRYFAPKIGIEEDPVTGSAHCTSGPYWAEKGGKGRVVGFQESERGGRVVCGVDWEGGRVELEGGAVCVCEGKIQF
;
A
#
# COMPACT_ATOMS: atom_id res chain seq x y z
N MET A 1 -25.49 2.67 -10.56
CA MET A 1 -24.34 1.76 -10.83
C MET A 1 -23.40 2.47 -11.79
N SER A 2 -22.17 2.77 -11.35
CA SER A 2 -21.15 3.33 -12.25
C SER A 2 -20.84 2.31 -13.34
N ALA A 3 -20.98 2.73 -14.59
CA ALA A 3 -20.37 2.08 -15.76
C ALA A 3 -18.96 1.56 -15.45
N SER A 4 -18.70 0.25 -15.55
CA SER A 4 -17.35 -0.29 -15.45
C SER A 4 -16.62 -0.05 -16.78
N LEU A 5 -15.73 0.94 -16.79
CA LEU A 5 -14.82 1.18 -17.91
C LEU A 5 -13.65 0.18 -17.83
N THR A 6 -13.21 -0.30 -18.97
CA THR A 6 -11.96 -1.06 -19.10
C THR A 6 -11.03 -0.41 -20.10
N PHE A 7 -9.72 -0.63 -19.92
CA PHE A 7 -8.67 -0.03 -20.74
C PHE A 7 -7.74 -1.12 -21.22
N ARG A 8 -7.50 -1.17 -22.54
CA ARG A 8 -6.63 -2.18 -23.16
C ARG A 8 -6.11 -1.68 -24.50
N PRO A 9 -5.05 -2.31 -25.05
CA PRO A 9 -4.63 -2.05 -26.42
C PRO A 9 -5.79 -2.17 -27.42
N VAL A 10 -5.83 -1.26 -28.39
CA VAL A 10 -6.77 -1.31 -29.51
C VAL A 10 -6.30 -2.39 -30.49
N ALA A 11 -7.17 -3.36 -30.77
CA ALA A 11 -6.87 -4.43 -31.70
C ALA A 11 -6.89 -3.92 -33.16
N PHE A 12 -6.22 -4.65 -34.05
CA PHE A 12 -6.09 -4.24 -35.45
C PHE A 12 -7.45 -4.16 -36.16
N ASP A 13 -8.38 -5.06 -35.81
CA ASP A 13 -9.75 -5.09 -36.34
C ASP A 13 -10.67 -3.99 -35.74
N GLU A 14 -10.19 -3.22 -34.76
CA GLU A 14 -10.92 -2.11 -34.13
C GLU A 14 -10.50 -0.73 -34.68
N ILE A 15 -9.53 -0.68 -35.61
CA ILE A 15 -8.98 0.58 -36.15
C ILE A 15 -10.05 1.40 -36.88
N ASP A 16 -10.96 0.75 -37.63
CA ASP A 16 -12.06 1.45 -38.31
C ASP A 16 -12.99 2.14 -37.31
N ALA A 17 -13.24 1.51 -36.16
CA ALA A 17 -14.04 2.10 -35.09
C ALA A 17 -13.30 3.29 -34.44
N ALA A 18 -12.00 3.17 -34.22
CA ALA A 18 -11.17 4.28 -33.74
C ALA A 18 -11.16 5.45 -34.73
N PHE A 19 -11.01 5.18 -36.03
CA PHE A 19 -11.04 6.20 -37.07
C PHE A 19 -12.38 6.93 -37.16
N ALA A 20 -13.50 6.22 -36.96
CA ALA A 20 -14.82 6.85 -36.89
C ALA A 20 -14.94 7.81 -35.69
N ILE A 21 -14.39 7.44 -34.52
CA ILE A 21 -14.37 8.30 -33.33
C ILE A 21 -13.46 9.52 -33.55
N GLU A 22 -12.29 9.32 -34.16
CA GLU A 22 -11.33 10.39 -34.48
C GLU A 22 -11.95 11.42 -35.44
N SER A 23 -12.53 10.95 -36.55
CA SER A 23 -13.14 11.78 -37.59
C SER A 23 -14.34 12.57 -37.09
N ALA A 24 -15.07 12.05 -36.10
CA ALA A 24 -16.15 12.76 -35.43
C ALA A 24 -15.63 13.75 -34.35
N SER A 25 -14.36 13.64 -33.95
CA SER A 25 -13.78 14.45 -32.87
C SER A 25 -13.01 15.67 -33.34
N TYR A 26 -12.49 15.65 -34.56
CA TYR A 26 -11.69 16.73 -35.14
C TYR A 26 -12.20 17.12 -36.54
N PRO A 27 -11.99 18.39 -36.96
CA PRO A 27 -12.11 18.79 -38.35
C PRO A 27 -11.26 17.91 -39.28
N SER A 28 -11.64 17.77 -40.55
CA SER A 28 -10.97 16.85 -41.50
C SER A 28 -9.50 17.17 -41.77
N ASP A 29 -9.08 18.42 -41.56
CA ASP A 29 -7.70 18.91 -41.68
C ASP A 29 -6.87 18.75 -40.39
N GLU A 30 -7.52 18.40 -39.28
CA GLU A 30 -6.89 18.14 -37.97
C GLU A 30 -6.95 16.63 -37.59
N ALA A 31 -7.94 15.89 -38.09
CA ALA A 31 -8.16 14.48 -37.76
C ALA A 31 -7.06 13.55 -38.32
N ALA A 32 -6.66 12.54 -37.56
CA ALA A 32 -5.78 11.51 -38.08
C ALA A 32 -6.44 10.72 -39.22
N THR A 33 -5.68 10.43 -40.27
CA THR A 33 -6.14 9.58 -41.37
C THR A 33 -6.24 8.12 -40.93
N LEU A 34 -7.06 7.33 -41.63
CA LEU A 34 -7.15 5.88 -41.40
C LEU A 34 -5.76 5.22 -41.51
N SER A 35 -4.99 5.58 -42.55
CA SER A 35 -3.62 5.07 -42.73
C SER A 35 -2.68 5.48 -41.59
N GLY A 36 -2.83 6.68 -41.04
CA GLY A 36 -2.07 7.16 -39.89
C GLY A 36 -2.38 6.37 -38.61
N LEU A 37 -3.67 6.10 -38.35
CA LEU A 37 -4.06 5.24 -37.22
C LEU A 37 -3.62 3.80 -37.41
N THR A 38 -3.72 3.24 -38.62
CA THR A 38 -3.19 1.91 -38.94
C THR A 38 -1.70 1.82 -38.68
N TYR A 39 -0.93 2.80 -39.15
CA TYR A 39 0.51 2.88 -38.91
C TYR A 39 0.85 2.95 -37.41
N ARG A 40 0.17 3.82 -36.65
CA ARG A 40 0.40 3.96 -35.21
C ARG A 40 0.05 2.67 -34.47
N GLN A 41 -0.99 1.96 -34.88
CA GLN A 41 -1.34 0.67 -34.30
C GLN A 41 -0.27 -0.38 -34.62
N SER A 42 0.23 -0.44 -35.86
CA SER A 42 1.22 -1.45 -36.26
C SER A 42 2.58 -1.22 -35.62
N GLU A 43 3.07 0.01 -35.63
CA GLU A 43 4.43 0.34 -35.15
C GLU A 43 4.48 0.67 -33.66
N ALA A 44 3.38 1.15 -33.09
CA ALA A 44 3.32 1.72 -31.74
C ALA A 44 2.09 1.25 -30.95
N GLY A 45 1.56 0.06 -31.26
CA GLY A 45 0.31 -0.46 -30.71
C GLY A 45 0.28 -0.60 -29.19
N GLU A 46 1.43 -0.77 -28.54
CA GLU A 46 1.55 -0.75 -27.07
C GLU A 46 1.17 0.60 -26.46
N TYR A 47 1.25 1.69 -27.23
CA TYR A 47 0.88 3.05 -26.84
C TYR A 47 -0.49 3.46 -27.40
N PHE A 48 -1.23 2.53 -28.01
CA PHE A 48 -2.58 2.74 -28.54
C PHE A 48 -3.60 2.03 -27.65
N ILE A 49 -4.13 2.78 -26.67
CA ILE A 49 -5.00 2.26 -25.63
C ILE A 49 -6.42 2.76 -25.83
N GLY A 50 -7.37 1.83 -25.90
CA GLY A 50 -8.80 2.09 -25.99
C GLY A 50 -9.46 2.13 -24.63
N CYS A 51 -10.50 2.94 -24.51
CA CYS A 51 -11.45 2.95 -23.41
C CYS A 51 -12.74 2.24 -23.85
N TYR A 52 -13.16 1.25 -23.07
CA TYR A 52 -14.28 0.37 -23.42
C TYR A 52 -15.39 0.40 -22.38
N TYR A 53 -16.63 0.34 -22.86
CA TYR A 53 -17.79 0.03 -22.02
C TYR A 53 -18.01 -1.49 -21.99
N LYS A 54 -18.13 -2.07 -20.78
CA LYS A 54 -18.34 -3.52 -20.57
C LYS A 54 -17.39 -4.40 -21.41
N SER A 55 -16.14 -3.95 -21.56
CA SER A 55 -15.07 -4.65 -22.30
C SER A 55 -15.33 -4.95 -23.79
N SER A 56 -16.39 -4.40 -24.39
CA SER A 56 -16.82 -4.79 -25.75
C SER A 56 -17.01 -3.61 -26.70
N GLN A 57 -17.39 -2.44 -26.20
CA GLN A 57 -17.64 -1.27 -27.05
C GLN A 57 -16.55 -0.22 -26.84
N LEU A 58 -15.76 0.07 -27.89
CA LEU A 58 -14.81 1.18 -27.91
C LEU A 58 -15.57 2.51 -27.83
N ILE A 59 -15.27 3.32 -26.83
CA ILE A 59 -15.90 4.65 -26.60
C ILE A 59 -14.90 5.80 -26.65
N GLY A 60 -13.61 5.51 -26.82
CA GLY A 60 -12.55 6.49 -26.95
C GLY A 60 -11.18 5.84 -26.92
N PHE A 61 -10.13 6.59 -27.23
CA PHE A 61 -8.77 6.07 -27.22
C PHE A 61 -7.72 7.17 -27.02
N ILE A 62 -6.51 6.71 -26.69
CA ILE A 62 -5.27 7.48 -26.76
C ILE A 62 -4.31 6.73 -27.66
N CYS A 63 -3.69 7.41 -28.62
CA CYS A 63 -2.60 6.86 -29.41
C CYS A 63 -1.38 7.78 -29.40
N ALA A 64 -0.20 7.19 -29.33
CA ALA A 64 1.06 7.91 -29.28
C ALA A 64 2.14 7.19 -30.11
N THR A 65 3.18 7.94 -30.52
CA THR A 65 4.42 7.36 -31.04
C THR A 65 5.61 7.91 -30.26
N ARG A 66 6.75 7.23 -30.36
CA ARG A 66 7.99 7.69 -29.77
C ARG A 66 8.76 8.52 -30.79
N CYS A 67 9.38 9.60 -30.35
CA CYS A 67 10.22 10.46 -31.18
C CYS A 67 11.46 10.94 -30.41
N SER A 68 12.47 11.40 -31.14
CA SER A 68 13.68 12.00 -30.54
C SER A 68 13.44 13.45 -30.14
N GLU A 69 12.70 14.19 -30.97
CA GLU A 69 12.37 15.59 -30.79
C GLU A 69 10.86 15.80 -30.99
N PHE A 70 10.28 16.77 -30.30
CA PHE A 70 8.85 17.06 -30.42
C PHE A 70 8.63 18.08 -31.55
N GLU A 71 8.92 17.64 -32.77
CA GLU A 71 8.78 18.40 -34.03
C GLU A 71 8.05 17.56 -35.07
N GLU A 72 7.40 18.22 -36.03
CA GLU A 72 6.51 17.58 -37.01
C GLU A 72 7.17 16.41 -37.75
N ASP A 73 8.39 16.61 -38.27
CA ASP A 73 9.14 15.58 -38.98
C ASP A 73 9.48 14.39 -38.08
N SER A 74 9.91 14.64 -36.84
CA SER A 74 10.29 13.58 -35.88
C SER A 74 9.08 12.79 -35.39
N MET A 75 7.91 13.42 -35.30
CA MET A 75 6.66 12.77 -34.88
C MET A 75 5.96 11.98 -36.00
N SER A 76 6.35 12.19 -37.25
CA SER A 76 5.76 11.53 -38.42
C SER A 76 6.00 10.02 -38.46
N THR A 77 7.06 9.56 -37.78
CA THR A 77 7.44 8.13 -37.69
C THR A 77 7.61 7.71 -36.23
N HIS A 78 7.48 6.40 -35.98
CA HIS A 78 7.77 5.82 -34.67
C HIS A 78 9.27 5.51 -34.53
N SER A 79 9.90 6.05 -33.50
CA SER A 79 11.28 5.76 -33.13
C SER A 79 11.31 4.92 -31.84
N PRO A 80 11.51 3.60 -31.90
CA PRO A 80 11.46 2.73 -30.73
C PRO A 80 12.42 3.11 -29.59
N SER A 81 13.50 3.84 -29.89
CA SER A 81 14.47 4.34 -28.91
C SER A 81 14.25 5.80 -28.50
N GLY A 82 13.25 6.49 -29.08
CA GLY A 82 12.95 7.89 -28.78
C GLY A 82 12.60 8.12 -27.32
N GLU A 83 13.13 9.18 -26.71
CA GLU A 83 12.93 9.47 -25.28
C GLU A 83 11.64 10.26 -25.01
N ILE A 84 10.92 10.66 -26.06
CA ILE A 84 9.66 11.42 -25.99
C ILE A 84 8.54 10.53 -26.49
N LEU A 85 7.45 10.42 -25.72
CA LEU A 85 6.20 9.84 -26.18
C LEU A 85 5.26 10.97 -26.61
N ALA A 86 5.06 11.12 -27.92
CA ALA A 86 4.17 12.11 -28.53
C ALA A 86 2.75 11.54 -28.62
N ILE A 87 1.84 12.08 -27.82
CA ILE A 87 0.41 11.74 -27.93
C ILE A 87 -0.19 12.50 -29.11
N HIS A 88 -0.78 11.76 -30.02
CA HIS A 88 -1.40 12.31 -31.23
C HIS A 88 -2.90 12.56 -31.08
N SER A 89 -3.59 11.69 -30.36
CA SER A 89 -5.04 11.77 -30.21
C SER A 89 -5.44 11.40 -28.78
N VAL A 90 -6.37 12.16 -28.20
CA VAL A 90 -7.06 11.84 -26.95
C VAL A 90 -8.54 12.11 -27.19
N VAL A 91 -9.28 11.06 -27.53
CA VAL A 91 -10.67 11.21 -27.98
C VAL A 91 -11.64 10.35 -27.19
N ILE A 92 -12.83 10.91 -26.98
CA ILE A 92 -14.00 10.23 -26.43
C ILE A 92 -15.15 10.52 -27.40
N LYS A 93 -15.93 9.47 -27.71
CA LYS A 93 -17.13 9.54 -28.55
C LYS A 93 -18.07 10.63 -28.05
N GLU A 94 -18.68 11.39 -28.95
CA GLU A 94 -19.40 12.63 -28.63
C GLU A 94 -20.49 12.45 -27.56
N ASP A 95 -21.29 11.39 -27.67
CA ASP A 95 -22.36 11.01 -26.73
C ASP A 95 -21.87 10.51 -25.36
N GLU A 96 -20.57 10.30 -25.22
CA GLU A 96 -19.88 9.86 -24.00
C GLU A 96 -19.05 10.97 -23.33
N ARG A 97 -18.98 12.17 -23.94
CA ARG A 97 -18.26 13.32 -23.38
C ARG A 97 -18.94 13.88 -22.13
N ARG A 98 -18.18 14.65 -21.35
CA ARG A 98 -18.61 15.29 -20.08
C ARG A 98 -19.03 14.32 -18.96
N LYS A 99 -18.76 13.02 -19.11
CA LYS A 99 -18.94 11.98 -18.08
C LYS A 99 -17.66 11.69 -17.26
N GLY A 100 -16.61 12.50 -17.47
CA GLY A 100 -15.30 12.31 -16.82
C GLY A 100 -14.43 11.20 -17.43
N TYR A 101 -14.84 10.61 -18.56
CA TYR A 101 -14.15 9.45 -19.14
C TYR A 101 -12.77 9.78 -19.72
N ALA A 102 -12.60 10.97 -20.32
CA ALA A 102 -11.29 11.42 -20.80
C ALA A 102 -10.26 11.48 -19.66
N THR A 103 -10.63 12.00 -18.49
CA THR A 103 -9.75 12.07 -17.31
C THR A 103 -9.40 10.67 -16.80
N LYS A 104 -10.39 9.78 -16.72
CA LYS A 104 -10.15 8.38 -16.31
C LYS A 104 -9.24 7.66 -17.30
N MET A 105 -9.43 7.88 -18.60
CA MET A 105 -8.63 7.29 -19.67
C MET A 105 -7.18 7.80 -19.63
N LEU A 106 -6.97 9.12 -19.57
CA LEU A 106 -5.63 9.69 -19.52
C LEU A 106 -4.87 9.28 -18.26
N LYS A 107 -5.54 9.28 -17.09
CA LYS A 107 -4.92 8.79 -15.85
C LYS A 107 -4.52 7.33 -15.96
N ASN A 108 -5.44 6.47 -16.43
CA ASN A 108 -5.12 5.04 -16.58
C ASN A 108 -3.99 4.83 -17.60
N TYR A 109 -4.02 5.53 -18.73
CA TYR A 109 -2.95 5.51 -19.73
C TYR A 109 -1.59 5.80 -19.11
N LEU A 110 -1.47 6.91 -18.38
CA LEU A 110 -0.23 7.27 -17.69
C LEU A 110 0.20 6.21 -16.65
N ASP A 111 -0.76 5.65 -15.90
CA ASP A 111 -0.50 4.66 -14.86
C ASP A 111 0.00 3.32 -15.43
N ILE A 112 -0.54 2.85 -16.57
CA ILE A 112 -0.16 1.56 -17.18
C ILE A 112 1.09 1.64 -18.06
N LEU A 113 1.50 2.84 -18.50
CA LEU A 113 2.70 2.99 -19.32
C LEU A 113 3.94 2.45 -18.57
N SER A 114 4.65 1.52 -19.23
CA SER A 114 5.93 0.99 -18.80
C SER A 114 6.89 0.81 -19.99
N PRO A 115 7.31 1.91 -20.65
CA PRO A 115 8.09 1.83 -21.89
C PRO A 115 9.47 1.21 -21.67
N SER A 116 9.91 0.39 -22.63
CA SER A 116 11.26 -0.18 -22.66
C SER A 116 11.87 0.02 -24.05
N PRO A 117 12.97 0.79 -24.21
CA PRO A 117 13.69 1.55 -23.17
C PRO A 117 12.84 2.69 -22.58
N PRO A 118 13.15 3.17 -21.35
CA PRO A 118 12.34 4.18 -20.67
C PRO A 118 12.29 5.51 -21.44
N ILE A 119 11.14 6.18 -21.38
CA ILE A 119 10.96 7.55 -21.88
C ILE A 119 11.26 8.56 -20.77
N LYS A 120 11.65 9.78 -21.15
CA LYS A 120 11.85 10.90 -20.21
C LYS A 120 10.61 11.75 -20.04
N LYS A 121 9.88 11.99 -21.14
CA LYS A 121 8.72 12.88 -21.14
C LYS A 121 7.62 12.42 -22.09
N ILE A 122 6.40 12.83 -21.78
CA ILE A 122 5.24 12.73 -22.66
C ILE A 122 4.93 14.14 -23.15
N ALA A 123 4.63 14.27 -24.44
CA ALA A 123 4.34 15.56 -25.05
C ALA A 123 3.09 15.48 -25.93
N LEU A 124 2.35 16.58 -26.00
CA LEU A 124 1.17 16.73 -26.85
C LEU A 124 0.94 18.20 -27.19
N ILE A 125 0.08 18.44 -28.18
CA ILE A 125 -0.46 19.75 -28.46
C ILE A 125 -1.95 19.81 -28.10
N ALA A 126 -2.41 20.95 -27.60
CA ALA A 126 -3.83 21.16 -27.29
C ALA A 126 -4.30 22.59 -27.59
N LYS A 127 -5.58 22.73 -27.93
CA LYS A 127 -6.26 24.03 -28.04
C LYS A 127 -6.46 24.65 -26.66
N GLN A 128 -6.59 25.98 -26.63
CA GLN A 128 -6.68 26.77 -25.39
C GLN A 128 -7.76 26.27 -24.40
N ASN A 129 -8.91 25.84 -24.91
CA ASN A 129 -10.04 25.35 -24.10
C ASN A 129 -9.80 23.96 -23.46
N LEU A 130 -8.71 23.27 -23.83
CA LEU A 130 -8.34 21.95 -23.29
C LEU A 130 -7.13 22.02 -22.34
N LEU A 131 -6.48 23.17 -22.19
CA LEU A 131 -5.26 23.28 -21.36
C LEU A 131 -5.51 22.88 -19.91
N GLU A 132 -6.61 23.34 -19.32
CA GLU A 132 -6.97 23.04 -17.93
C GLU A 132 -7.15 21.52 -17.71
N PHE A 133 -7.72 20.81 -18.68
CA PHE A 133 -7.87 19.36 -18.63
C PHE A 133 -6.51 18.63 -18.51
N TYR A 134 -5.54 19.04 -19.31
CA TYR A 134 -4.20 18.44 -19.30
C TYR A 134 -3.36 18.88 -18.09
N ILE A 135 -3.47 20.15 -17.67
CA ILE A 135 -2.82 20.66 -16.46
C ILE A 135 -3.29 19.88 -15.23
N ASN A 136 -4.60 19.67 -15.11
CA ASN A 136 -5.18 18.84 -14.04
C ASN A 136 -4.77 17.36 -14.12
N SER A 137 -4.21 16.93 -15.25
CA SER A 137 -3.67 15.58 -15.45
C SER A 137 -2.13 15.52 -15.28
N GLY A 138 -1.49 16.61 -14.85
CA GLY A 138 -0.04 16.66 -14.55
C GLY A 138 0.83 17.22 -15.67
N PHE A 139 0.25 17.71 -16.77
CA PHE A 139 1.01 18.35 -17.85
C PHE A 139 1.31 19.82 -17.53
N THR A 140 2.41 20.32 -18.07
CA THR A 140 2.79 21.73 -18.01
C THR A 140 2.77 22.33 -19.41
N VAL A 141 2.15 23.49 -19.57
CA VAL A 141 2.20 24.26 -20.83
C VAL A 141 3.60 24.84 -21.01
N THR A 142 4.26 24.51 -22.11
CA THR A 142 5.64 24.94 -22.37
C THR A 142 5.71 26.18 -23.25
N ARG A 143 4.98 26.18 -24.37
CA ARG A 143 4.97 27.27 -25.36
C ARG A 143 3.75 27.21 -26.27
N LEU A 144 3.56 28.26 -27.07
CA LEU A 144 2.74 28.19 -28.28
C LEU A 144 3.39 27.22 -29.27
N SER A 145 2.62 26.30 -29.85
CA SER A 145 3.15 25.31 -30.78
C SER A 145 3.56 25.95 -32.11
N PRO A 146 4.73 25.61 -32.66
CA PRO A 146 5.08 25.93 -34.04
C PRO A 146 4.31 25.06 -35.05
N ILE A 147 3.70 23.96 -34.59
CA ILE A 147 2.92 23.04 -35.42
C ILE A 147 1.52 23.64 -35.58
N ILE A 148 1.13 23.84 -36.83
CA ILE A 148 -0.15 24.47 -37.17
C ILE A 148 -1.07 23.41 -37.78
N HIS A 149 -2.12 23.07 -37.05
CA HIS A 149 -3.24 22.27 -37.55
C HIS A 149 -4.49 23.15 -37.58
N GLY A 150 -5.01 23.40 -38.79
CA GLY A 150 -6.16 24.28 -39.00
C GLY A 150 -5.83 25.76 -38.74
N SER A 151 -6.85 26.52 -38.32
CA SER A 151 -6.75 27.98 -38.12
C SER A 151 -6.56 28.41 -36.65
N ASP A 152 -6.76 27.48 -35.71
CA ASP A 152 -6.67 27.74 -34.28
C ASP A 152 -5.21 27.71 -33.78
N ARG A 153 -4.97 28.39 -32.65
CA ARG A 153 -3.69 28.32 -31.95
C ARG A 153 -3.61 27.07 -31.07
N TRP A 154 -2.51 26.35 -31.21
CA TRP A 154 -2.19 25.18 -30.40
C TRP A 154 -1.06 25.51 -29.42
N PHE A 155 -1.08 24.86 -28.26
CA PHE A 155 -0.04 24.98 -27.23
C PHE A 155 0.62 23.62 -27.06
N GLU A 156 1.94 23.61 -26.89
CA GLU A 156 2.65 22.40 -26.49
C GLU A 156 2.57 22.22 -24.98
N LEU A 157 2.35 20.97 -24.57
CA LEU A 157 2.33 20.55 -23.19
C LEU A 157 3.24 19.35 -22.99
N THR A 158 3.93 19.31 -21.84
CA THR A 158 4.79 18.19 -21.49
C THR A 158 4.52 17.69 -20.08
N LEU A 159 4.67 16.38 -19.87
CA LEU A 159 4.71 15.74 -18.57
C LEU A 159 6.09 15.09 -18.42
N ASP A 160 6.79 15.40 -17.32
CA ASP A 160 8.02 14.71 -16.94
C ASP A 160 7.65 13.30 -16.46
N PHE A 161 7.96 12.30 -17.27
CA PHE A 161 7.51 10.94 -17.03
C PHE A 161 8.31 10.27 -15.92
N ILE A 162 9.58 10.64 -15.77
CA ILE A 162 10.44 10.14 -14.70
C ILE A 162 9.90 10.64 -13.36
N GLU A 163 9.63 11.94 -13.26
CA GLU A 163 9.06 12.55 -12.06
C GLU A 163 7.64 12.03 -11.76
N PHE A 164 6.84 11.78 -12.80
CA PHE A 164 5.50 11.22 -12.66
C PHE A 164 5.53 9.80 -12.09
N LYS A 165 6.48 8.96 -12.55
CA LYS A 165 6.63 7.55 -12.14
C LYS A 165 7.49 7.35 -10.89
N ARG A 166 7.91 8.42 -10.19
CA ARG A 166 8.63 8.26 -8.93
C ARG A 166 7.76 7.52 -7.90
N PRO A 167 8.33 6.50 -7.21
CA PRO A 167 7.62 5.81 -6.14
C PRO A 167 7.07 6.79 -5.12
N LYS A 168 5.83 6.61 -4.71
CA LYS A 168 5.19 7.42 -3.68
C LYS A 168 5.34 6.74 -2.34
N TYR A 169 5.42 7.52 -1.28
CA TYR A 169 5.42 6.97 0.07
C TYR A 169 4.60 7.81 1.04
N LYS A 170 4.14 7.15 2.10
CA LYS A 170 3.65 7.77 3.34
C LYS A 170 4.28 7.07 4.53
N VAL A 171 4.73 7.82 5.53
CA VAL A 171 5.06 7.29 6.84
C VAL A 171 3.83 7.45 7.72
N ILE A 172 3.36 6.33 8.24
CA ILE A 172 2.13 6.23 9.03
C ILE A 172 2.49 5.70 10.42
N ASP A 173 2.06 6.42 11.44
CA ASP A 173 2.03 5.92 12.81
C ASP A 173 0.73 5.14 13.03
N ALA A 174 0.82 3.81 13.17
CA ALA A 174 -0.32 2.92 13.39
C ALA A 174 -0.65 2.75 14.89
N PHE A 175 -1.91 2.42 15.20
CA PHE A 175 -2.44 2.23 16.55
C PHE A 175 -2.35 3.47 17.45
N THR A 176 -2.53 4.64 16.85
CA THR A 176 -2.49 5.93 17.56
C THR A 176 -3.43 6.96 16.91
N SER A 177 -3.81 7.97 17.68
CA SER A 177 -4.47 9.20 17.20
C SER A 177 -3.54 10.43 17.22
N LYS A 178 -2.27 10.24 17.59
CA LYS A 178 -1.26 11.30 17.75
C LYS A 178 0.03 10.92 17.01
N ALA A 179 0.56 11.87 16.24
CA ALA A 179 1.87 11.75 15.61
C ALA A 179 2.97 11.61 16.68
N GLY A 180 3.98 10.79 16.40
CA GLY A 180 5.07 10.49 17.34
C GLY A 180 4.75 9.38 18.34
N SER A 181 3.53 8.83 18.31
CA SER A 181 3.12 7.64 19.09
C SER A 181 2.82 6.48 18.16
N GLY A 182 2.38 5.33 18.68
CA GLY A 182 2.06 4.16 17.85
C GLY A 182 3.29 3.48 17.26
N ASN A 183 3.07 2.62 16.26
CA ASN A 183 4.14 1.91 15.54
C ASN A 183 4.29 2.48 14.11
N PRO A 184 5.44 3.10 13.77
CA PRO A 184 5.65 3.70 12.46
C PRO A 184 5.90 2.66 11.37
N ALA A 185 5.27 2.83 10.21
CA ALA A 185 5.61 2.10 8.99
C ALA A 185 5.62 3.02 7.77
N ALA A 186 6.58 2.80 6.86
CA ALA A 186 6.58 3.41 5.54
C ALA A 186 5.72 2.56 4.59
N VAL A 187 4.73 3.17 3.95
CA VAL A 187 3.89 2.56 2.90
C VAL A 187 4.36 3.12 1.57
N VAL A 188 4.87 2.26 0.68
CA VAL A 188 5.45 2.64 -0.63
C VAL A 188 4.63 2.02 -1.75
N TRP A 189 4.30 2.79 -2.80
CA TRP A 189 3.55 2.32 -3.96
C TRP A 189 3.96 3.07 -5.24
N ASP A 190 3.40 2.68 -6.38
CA ASP A 190 3.73 3.21 -7.71
C ASP A 190 5.24 3.11 -8.04
N PHE A 191 5.91 2.04 -7.58
CA PHE A 191 7.35 1.83 -7.77
C PHE A 191 7.72 1.04 -9.04
N GLY A 192 6.75 0.59 -9.82
CA GLY A 192 6.97 -0.24 -11.00
C GLY A 192 7.55 -1.62 -10.67
N GLU A 193 8.25 -2.22 -11.63
CA GLU A 193 9.00 -3.47 -11.39
C GLU A 193 10.33 -3.16 -10.71
N LYS A 194 10.51 -3.69 -9.50
CA LYS A 194 11.71 -3.57 -8.68
C LYS A 194 12.09 -4.93 -8.11
N ASP A 195 13.38 -5.20 -8.04
CA ASP A 195 13.92 -6.43 -7.45
C ASP A 195 14.01 -6.35 -5.92
N ASP A 196 14.30 -7.49 -5.30
CA ASP A 196 14.40 -7.63 -3.85
C ASP A 196 15.54 -6.76 -3.26
N GLU A 197 16.59 -6.50 -4.04
CA GLU A 197 17.71 -5.64 -3.63
C GLU A 197 17.25 -4.19 -3.48
N TRP A 198 16.49 -3.66 -4.45
CA TRP A 198 15.94 -2.32 -4.38
C TRP A 198 14.95 -2.16 -3.22
N LEU A 199 14.04 -3.13 -3.04
CA LEU A 199 13.05 -3.11 -1.96
C LEU A 199 13.74 -3.09 -0.58
N LEU A 200 14.75 -3.94 -0.40
CA LEU A 200 15.54 -3.96 0.82
C LEU A 200 16.35 -2.66 1.00
N GLY A 201 16.90 -2.09 -0.08
CA GLY A 201 17.61 -0.82 -0.06
C GLY A 201 16.73 0.34 0.42
N VAL A 202 15.49 0.41 -0.07
CA VAL A 202 14.51 1.41 0.38
C VAL A 202 14.13 1.22 1.84
N ALA A 203 13.90 -0.03 2.27
CA ALA A 203 13.58 -0.32 3.67
C ALA A 203 14.73 0.06 4.62
N LYS A 204 15.98 -0.18 4.20
CA LYS A 204 17.18 0.26 4.92
C LYS A 204 17.27 1.78 5.06
N GLU A 205 16.99 2.52 3.99
CA GLU A 205 17.06 3.98 4.03
C GLU A 205 16.00 4.58 4.96
N PHE A 206 14.77 4.07 4.95
CA PHE A 206 13.74 4.52 5.88
C PHE A 206 14.11 4.22 7.33
N ASN A 207 14.78 3.08 7.59
CA ASN A 207 15.22 2.65 8.91
C ASN A 207 14.11 2.71 9.98
N LEU A 208 12.88 2.37 9.57
CA LEU A 208 11.72 2.20 10.44
C LEU A 208 11.58 0.73 10.85
N SER A 209 10.64 0.42 11.74
CA SER A 209 10.27 -0.96 12.09
C SER A 209 10.04 -1.77 10.80
N GLU A 210 9.16 -1.27 9.93
CA GLU A 210 8.83 -1.89 8.65
C GLU A 210 8.57 -0.87 7.55
N THR A 211 8.96 -1.26 6.34
CA THR A 211 8.51 -0.68 5.08
C THR A 211 7.65 -1.71 4.35
N VAL A 212 6.43 -1.31 3.97
CA VAL A 212 5.50 -2.13 3.19
C VAL A 212 5.38 -1.60 1.77
N PHE A 213 5.54 -2.49 0.80
CA PHE A 213 5.38 -2.22 -0.61
C PHE A 213 4.02 -2.71 -1.08
N VAL A 214 3.21 -1.77 -1.57
CA VAL A 214 1.85 -2.03 -2.03
C VAL A 214 1.82 -2.07 -3.55
N TYR A 215 1.54 -3.25 -4.09
CA TYR A 215 1.41 -3.47 -5.53
C TYR A 215 0.05 -2.96 -6.05
N PRO A 216 -0.07 -2.75 -7.38
CA PRO A 216 -1.34 -2.40 -8.01
C PRO A 216 -2.47 -3.39 -7.68
N LEU A 217 -3.71 -2.91 -7.76
CA LEU A 217 -4.90 -3.74 -7.59
C LEU A 217 -5.04 -4.65 -8.83
N ILE A 218 -4.98 -5.96 -8.62
CA ILE A 218 -5.13 -6.98 -9.66
C ILE A 218 -6.14 -8.00 -9.14
N ASP A 219 -7.15 -8.33 -9.95
CA ASP A 219 -8.20 -9.31 -9.62
C ASP A 219 -8.88 -9.09 -8.25
N GLY A 220 -9.07 -7.81 -7.89
CA GLY A 220 -9.76 -7.42 -6.66
C GLY A 220 -8.91 -7.50 -5.38
N ALA A 221 -7.60 -7.72 -5.48
CA ALA A 221 -6.68 -7.67 -4.33
C ALA A 221 -5.36 -6.94 -4.66
N ARG A 222 -4.71 -6.41 -3.64
CA ARG A 222 -3.37 -5.80 -3.75
C ARG A 222 -2.34 -6.69 -3.06
N LYS A 223 -1.21 -6.95 -3.71
CA LYS A 223 -0.11 -7.66 -3.03
C LYS A 223 0.66 -6.72 -2.09
N LEU A 224 1.02 -7.24 -0.92
CA LEU A 224 1.86 -6.58 0.07
C LEU A 224 3.15 -7.39 0.27
N ARG A 225 4.27 -6.67 0.33
CA ARG A 225 5.55 -7.21 0.78
C ARG A 225 6.09 -6.35 1.92
N PHE A 226 6.57 -6.98 2.98
CA PHE A 226 6.97 -6.31 4.22
C PHE A 226 8.46 -6.49 4.44
N PHE A 227 9.19 -5.41 4.64
CA PHE A 227 10.62 -5.44 4.88
C PHE A 227 10.95 -4.71 6.17
N THR A 228 11.72 -5.37 7.01
CA THR A 228 12.55 -4.67 8.01
C THR A 228 13.79 -4.11 7.29
N PRO A 229 14.63 -3.30 7.97
CA PRO A 229 15.91 -2.89 7.40
C PRO A 229 16.87 -4.05 7.09
N MET A 230 16.61 -5.25 7.64
CA MET A 230 17.52 -6.39 7.52
C MET A 230 17.05 -7.43 6.49
N GLN A 231 15.74 -7.64 6.37
CA GLN A 231 15.15 -8.71 5.55
C GLN A 231 13.66 -8.52 5.32
N GLU A 232 13.13 -9.25 4.34
CA GLU A 232 11.68 -9.45 4.18
C GLU A 232 11.12 -10.31 5.32
N ILE A 233 9.88 -10.04 5.71
CA ILE A 233 9.08 -10.82 6.66
C ILE A 233 7.72 -11.17 6.03
N SER A 234 7.15 -12.32 6.43
CA SER A 234 5.95 -12.87 5.80
C SER A 234 4.66 -12.10 6.10
N LEU A 235 4.59 -11.46 7.27
CA LEU A 235 3.40 -10.73 7.73
C LEU A 235 3.77 -9.65 8.74
N CYS A 236 3.14 -8.48 8.65
CA CYS A 236 3.23 -7.45 9.68
C CYS A 236 1.89 -6.74 9.91
N GLY A 237 1.41 -6.76 11.16
CA GLY A 237 0.10 -6.23 11.52
C GLY A 237 0.01 -4.70 11.38
N HIS A 238 0.93 -3.94 11.97
CA HIS A 238 0.83 -2.47 11.94
C HIS A 238 1.09 -1.92 10.53
N ALA A 239 1.97 -2.53 9.73
CA ALA A 239 2.19 -2.15 8.34
C ALA A 239 0.98 -2.49 7.44
N THR A 240 0.26 -3.57 7.74
CA THR A 240 -1.05 -3.87 7.11
C THR A 240 -2.09 -2.82 7.47
N LEU A 241 -2.16 -2.40 8.74
CA LEU A 241 -3.03 -1.31 9.19
C LEU A 241 -2.70 -0.01 8.45
N SER A 242 -1.42 0.35 8.37
CA SER A 242 -0.95 1.52 7.62
C SER A 242 -1.31 1.45 6.14
N SER A 243 -1.21 0.27 5.52
CA SER A 243 -1.66 0.05 4.13
C SER A 243 -3.17 0.25 3.99
N GLY A 244 -3.95 -0.27 4.93
CA GLY A 244 -5.39 -0.02 5.02
C GLY A 244 -5.76 1.45 5.20
N PHE A 245 -5.01 2.18 6.02
CA PHE A 245 -5.22 3.61 6.20
C PHE A 245 -5.11 4.36 4.86
N VAL A 246 -4.11 4.02 4.04
CA VAL A 246 -3.85 4.64 2.73
C VAL A 246 -4.84 4.18 1.65
N PHE A 247 -5.16 2.89 1.58
CA PHE A 247 -5.85 2.31 0.42
C PHE A 247 -7.31 1.88 0.67
N CYS A 248 -7.77 1.78 1.92
CA CYS A 248 -9.16 1.43 2.22
C CYS A 248 -10.07 2.65 2.03
N GLY A 249 -11.08 2.51 1.17
CA GLY A 249 -12.13 3.51 0.93
C GLY A 249 -13.33 3.30 1.85
N GLU A 250 -14.54 3.44 1.29
CA GLU A 250 -15.80 3.11 1.97
C GLU A 250 -16.02 1.58 2.07
N GLU A 251 -15.56 0.84 1.06
CA GLU A 251 -15.58 -0.62 1.03
C GLU A 251 -14.29 -1.21 1.61
N GLU A 252 -14.36 -2.48 2.01
CA GLU A 252 -13.21 -3.24 2.47
C GLU A 252 -12.17 -3.39 1.36
N VAL A 253 -10.90 -3.38 1.74
CA VAL A 253 -9.78 -3.66 0.85
C VAL A 253 -9.21 -5.04 1.17
N ARG A 254 -8.97 -5.82 0.11
CA ARG A 254 -8.31 -7.12 0.19
C ARG A 254 -6.84 -6.98 -0.17
N PHE A 255 -5.99 -7.46 0.72
CA PHE A 255 -4.56 -7.60 0.50
C PHE A 255 -4.17 -9.07 0.47
N LEU A 256 -3.11 -9.38 -0.26
CA LEU A 256 -2.45 -10.68 -0.27
C LEU A 256 -0.99 -10.50 0.12
N THR A 257 -0.46 -11.32 1.02
CA THR A 257 0.99 -11.34 1.29
C THR A 257 1.76 -11.97 0.12
N ARG A 258 3.10 -12.00 0.21
CA ARG A 258 3.94 -12.76 -0.73
C ARG A 258 3.55 -14.25 -0.82
N GLU A 259 3.05 -14.80 0.27
CA GLU A 259 2.63 -16.21 0.40
C GLU A 259 1.13 -16.40 0.13
N ASP A 260 0.48 -15.42 -0.50
CA ASP A 260 -0.96 -15.42 -0.83
C ASP A 260 -1.89 -15.57 0.39
N VAL A 261 -1.43 -15.16 1.59
CA VAL A 261 -2.29 -15.05 2.77
C VAL A 261 -3.20 -13.84 2.61
N GLU A 262 -4.51 -14.05 2.71
CA GLU A 262 -5.50 -12.99 2.61
C GLU A 262 -5.61 -12.16 3.89
N LEU A 263 -5.53 -10.85 3.72
CA LEU A 263 -5.70 -9.85 4.77
C LEU A 263 -6.84 -8.91 4.37
N ILE A 264 -7.92 -8.94 5.13
CA ILE A 264 -9.09 -8.08 4.91
C ILE A 264 -9.01 -6.90 5.86
N VAL A 265 -9.11 -5.70 5.29
CA VAL A 265 -9.03 -4.46 6.04
C VAL A 265 -10.24 -3.58 5.73
N SER A 266 -10.86 -3.05 6.76
CA SER A 266 -12.00 -2.14 6.65
C SER A 266 -11.81 -0.90 7.51
N LYS A 267 -12.65 0.13 7.32
CA LYS A 267 -12.67 1.34 8.13
C LYS A 267 -13.95 1.41 8.95
N THR A 268 -13.81 1.58 10.26
CA THR A 268 -14.94 1.73 11.20
C THR A 268 -14.73 2.96 12.05
N GLY A 269 -15.61 3.96 11.95
CA GLY A 269 -15.56 5.15 12.83
C GLY A 269 -14.23 5.92 12.77
N GLY A 270 -13.57 5.94 11.62
CA GLY A 270 -12.25 6.58 11.43
C GLY A 270 -11.05 5.71 11.80
N ASN A 271 -11.26 4.57 12.47
CA ASN A 271 -10.23 3.57 12.72
C ASN A 271 -10.12 2.59 11.56
N VAL A 272 -8.97 1.92 11.47
CA VAL A 272 -8.72 0.81 10.56
C VAL A 272 -8.90 -0.49 11.34
N LYS A 273 -9.71 -1.41 10.79
CA LYS A 273 -9.98 -2.73 11.32
C LYS A 273 -9.31 -3.80 10.48
N MET A 274 -8.66 -4.76 11.13
CA MET A 274 -8.08 -5.95 10.53
C MET A 274 -8.64 -7.21 11.19
N THR A 275 -8.78 -8.29 10.44
CA THR A 275 -9.31 -9.57 10.95
C THR A 275 -8.26 -10.67 10.82
N PHE A 276 -8.02 -11.42 11.90
CA PHE A 276 -7.06 -12.52 11.97
C PHE A 276 -7.73 -13.80 12.48
N PRO A 277 -7.16 -14.99 12.20
CA PRO A 277 -7.56 -16.22 12.85
C PRO A 277 -7.37 -16.13 14.37
N LEU A 278 -8.36 -16.60 15.12
CA LEU A 278 -8.29 -16.68 16.58
C LEU A 278 -7.32 -17.79 17.00
N LYS A 279 -6.23 -17.43 17.68
CA LYS A 279 -5.35 -18.39 18.37
C LYS A 279 -5.49 -18.19 19.88
N SER A 280 -6.11 -19.15 20.56
CA SER A 280 -6.27 -19.09 22.01
C SER A 280 -4.91 -19.22 22.73
N SER A 281 -4.64 -18.29 23.66
CA SER A 281 -3.52 -18.44 24.58
C SER A 281 -3.81 -19.59 25.55
N LYS A 282 -2.88 -20.53 25.69
CA LYS A 282 -3.01 -21.67 26.61
C LYS A 282 -1.93 -21.62 27.69
N PRO A 283 -2.18 -22.08 28.93
CA PRO A 283 -1.14 -22.20 29.94
C PRO A 283 0.06 -22.97 29.40
N ILE A 284 1.26 -22.41 29.62
CA ILE A 284 2.51 -23.09 29.28
C ILE A 284 2.81 -24.04 30.43
N THR A 285 2.84 -25.34 30.16
CA THR A 285 3.13 -26.39 31.16
C THR A 285 4.56 -26.92 31.06
N GLU A 286 5.25 -26.63 29.95
CA GLU A 286 6.64 -27.01 29.70
C GLU A 286 7.60 -25.89 30.10
N ASN A 287 8.75 -26.26 30.69
CA ASN A 287 9.81 -25.31 31.05
C ASN A 287 9.36 -24.12 31.93
N VAL A 288 8.29 -24.27 32.71
CA VAL A 288 7.69 -23.18 33.52
C VAL A 288 8.71 -22.53 34.45
N SER A 289 9.52 -23.34 35.15
CA SER A 289 10.60 -22.84 36.02
C SER A 289 11.65 -22.05 35.25
N SER A 290 11.98 -22.45 34.03
CA SER A 290 12.91 -21.74 33.16
C SER A 290 12.31 -20.42 32.67
N PHE A 291 11.02 -20.40 32.30
CA PHE A 291 10.32 -19.15 31.96
C PHE A 291 10.27 -18.21 33.16
N GLN A 292 9.92 -18.71 34.33
CA GLN A 292 9.89 -17.91 35.55
C GLN A 292 11.27 -17.32 35.89
N LYS A 293 12.33 -18.13 35.76
CA LYS A 293 13.72 -17.66 35.88
C LYS A 293 14.04 -16.57 34.85
N LEU A 294 13.65 -16.76 33.58
CA LEU A 294 13.81 -15.75 32.54
C LEU A 294 13.05 -14.45 32.89
N ILE A 295 11.86 -14.55 33.48
CA ILE A 295 11.10 -13.37 33.91
C ILE A 295 11.78 -12.64 35.07
N ASN A 296 12.29 -13.37 36.06
CA ASN A 296 13.05 -12.77 37.18
C ASN A 296 14.35 -12.12 36.69
N GLU A 297 15.17 -12.86 35.94
CA GLU A 297 16.50 -12.40 35.56
C GLU A 297 16.47 -11.44 34.37
N GLY A 298 15.63 -11.71 33.39
CA GLY A 298 15.52 -10.94 32.15
C GLY A 298 14.66 -9.69 32.25
N PHE A 299 13.66 -9.65 33.14
CA PHE A 299 12.78 -8.48 33.27
C PHE A 299 12.80 -7.84 34.67
N LYS A 300 13.51 -8.45 35.64
CA LYS A 300 13.59 -7.98 37.04
C LYS A 300 12.22 -7.91 37.73
N ILE A 301 11.35 -8.88 37.42
CA ILE A 301 10.04 -9.04 38.05
C ILE A 301 10.13 -10.16 39.08
N GLU A 302 9.81 -9.86 40.34
CA GLU A 302 9.86 -10.86 41.42
C GLU A 302 8.72 -11.88 41.32
N ASN A 303 8.94 -13.09 41.85
CA ASN A 303 7.99 -14.21 41.71
C ASN A 303 6.59 -13.92 42.28
N GLU A 304 6.51 -13.14 43.35
CA GLU A 304 5.22 -12.73 43.93
C GLU A 304 4.39 -11.82 43.01
N HIS A 305 5.01 -11.22 42.00
CA HIS A 305 4.35 -10.39 41.01
C HIS A 305 4.01 -11.12 39.72
N ILE A 306 4.43 -12.38 39.56
CA ILE A 306 4.17 -13.20 38.37
C ILE A 306 2.89 -14.00 38.60
N GLY A 307 1.92 -13.80 37.72
CA GLY A 307 0.68 -14.57 37.66
C GLY A 307 0.78 -15.71 36.65
N ASN A 308 -0.20 -15.78 35.76
CA ASN A 308 -0.28 -16.83 34.75
C ASN A 308 0.79 -16.68 33.66
N ILE A 309 1.42 -17.79 33.29
CA ILE A 309 2.31 -17.88 32.12
C ILE A 309 1.60 -18.74 31.08
N SER A 310 1.24 -18.11 29.97
CA SER A 310 0.52 -18.72 28.87
C SER A 310 1.18 -18.37 27.54
N GLY A 311 0.67 -18.87 26.44
CA GLY A 311 1.16 -18.50 25.13
C GLY A 311 0.33 -19.04 23.98
N THR A 312 0.58 -18.49 22.81
CA THR A 312 0.06 -19.01 21.54
C THR A 312 1.13 -19.82 20.84
N ARG A 313 0.70 -20.76 20.01
CA ARG A 313 1.59 -21.58 19.19
C ARG A 313 1.48 -21.21 17.72
N ASP A 314 2.58 -21.40 16.98
CA ASP A 314 2.55 -21.38 15.52
C ASP A 314 1.92 -22.67 14.98
N ASP A 315 1.85 -22.79 13.65
CA ASP A 315 1.18 -23.91 13.00
C ASP A 315 1.99 -25.22 13.11
N ASP A 316 3.29 -25.12 13.40
CA ASP A 316 4.18 -26.25 13.71
C ASP A 316 4.10 -26.67 15.20
N GLY A 317 3.30 -25.95 16.00
CA GLY A 317 3.10 -26.21 17.42
C GLY A 317 4.20 -25.66 18.33
N ASN A 318 5.15 -24.86 17.82
CA ASN A 318 6.15 -24.19 18.64
C ASN A 318 5.52 -23.01 19.37
N ILE A 319 6.05 -22.65 20.54
CA ILE A 319 5.62 -21.45 21.26
C ILE A 319 5.98 -20.23 20.41
N PHE A 320 4.94 -19.53 19.93
CA PHE A 320 5.09 -18.29 19.18
C PHE A 320 5.26 -17.13 20.17
N ASN A 321 4.18 -16.70 20.82
CA ASN A 321 4.22 -15.67 21.85
C ASN A 321 4.06 -16.28 23.24
N VAL A 322 4.89 -15.84 24.19
CA VAL A 322 4.71 -16.09 25.62
C VAL A 322 4.01 -14.89 26.23
N LEU A 323 2.86 -15.10 26.87
CA LEU A 323 2.12 -14.10 27.62
C LEU A 323 2.31 -14.33 29.12
N VAL A 324 2.86 -13.32 29.80
CA VAL A 324 3.10 -13.33 31.23
C VAL A 324 2.23 -12.27 31.87
N GLU A 325 1.22 -12.73 32.61
CA GLU A 325 0.43 -11.84 33.44
C GLU A 325 1.21 -11.46 34.69
N VAL A 326 1.22 -10.17 35.03
CA VAL A 326 1.88 -9.64 36.22
C VAL A 326 0.98 -8.67 36.97
N THR A 327 1.32 -8.43 38.23
CA THR A 327 0.70 -7.34 39.03
C THR A 327 1.13 -5.97 38.51
N GLU A 328 0.43 -4.91 38.95
CA GLU A 328 0.82 -3.53 38.61
C GLU A 328 2.24 -3.21 39.09
N SER A 329 2.62 -3.62 40.30
CA SER A 329 3.98 -3.45 40.82
C SER A 329 5.01 -4.16 39.95
N GLY A 330 4.74 -5.39 39.53
CA GLY A 330 5.63 -6.15 38.64
C GLY A 330 5.75 -5.52 37.25
N PHE A 331 4.66 -4.99 36.70
CA PHE A 331 4.70 -4.28 35.42
C PHE A 331 5.53 -3.00 35.48
N ASN A 332 5.40 -2.25 36.58
CA ASN A 332 6.16 -1.02 36.79
C ASN A 332 7.64 -1.29 37.13
N SER A 333 7.99 -2.52 37.56
CA SER A 333 9.37 -2.91 37.86
C SER A 333 10.17 -3.38 36.64
N ILE A 334 9.53 -3.53 35.47
CA ILE A 334 10.15 -4.09 34.26
C ILE A 334 11.42 -3.30 33.89
N LYS A 335 12.56 -3.99 33.96
CA LYS A 335 13.87 -3.51 33.51
C LYS A 335 14.53 -4.59 32.65
N PRO A 336 14.33 -4.56 31.31
CA PRO A 336 14.80 -5.63 30.44
C PRO A 336 16.33 -5.73 30.44
N ASP A 337 16.84 -6.94 30.65
CA ASP A 337 18.21 -7.34 30.39
C ASP A 337 18.22 -8.10 29.07
N PHE A 338 18.41 -7.38 27.96
CA PHE A 338 18.32 -7.95 26.63
C PHE A 338 19.38 -9.03 26.38
N ASN A 339 20.51 -9.01 27.06
CA ASN A 339 21.52 -10.06 26.93
C ASN A 339 21.03 -11.37 27.55
N VAL A 340 20.43 -11.32 28.75
CA VAL A 340 19.80 -12.50 29.37
C VAL A 340 18.68 -13.06 28.49
N ILE A 341 17.85 -12.18 27.92
CA ILE A 341 16.74 -12.60 27.04
C ILE A 341 17.25 -13.23 25.74
N LYS A 342 18.23 -12.60 25.07
CA LYS A 342 18.84 -13.08 23.82
C LYS A 342 19.51 -14.45 24.01
N THR A 343 20.23 -14.63 25.12
CA THR A 343 21.03 -15.86 25.39
C THR A 343 20.26 -16.99 26.06
N SER A 344 19.02 -16.76 26.49
CA SER A 344 18.16 -17.79 27.08
C SER A 344 18.00 -19.00 26.14
N PRO A 345 18.03 -20.25 26.64
CA PRO A 345 17.82 -21.44 25.81
C PRO A 345 16.35 -21.62 25.37
N LEU A 346 15.41 -20.85 25.95
CA LEU A 346 13.98 -20.97 25.63
C LEU A 346 13.68 -20.34 24.28
N TYR A 347 13.13 -21.12 23.34
CA TYR A 347 12.68 -20.57 22.07
C TYR A 347 11.29 -19.94 22.21
N THR A 348 11.16 -18.69 21.81
CA THR A 348 9.89 -17.97 21.62
C THR A 348 10.14 -16.83 20.63
N HIS A 349 9.13 -16.51 19.83
CA HIS A 349 9.16 -15.36 18.94
C HIS A 349 9.14 -14.04 19.73
N GLY A 350 8.29 -13.94 20.75
CA GLY A 350 8.19 -12.74 21.59
C GLY A 350 7.57 -12.98 22.95
N ILE A 351 7.91 -12.11 23.90
CA ILE A 351 7.43 -12.12 25.28
C ILE A 351 6.54 -10.90 25.49
N ILE A 352 5.28 -11.15 25.82
CA ILE A 352 4.26 -10.18 26.20
C ILE A 352 4.22 -10.15 27.73
N ILE A 353 4.63 -9.04 28.34
CA ILE A 353 4.36 -8.80 29.76
C ILE A 353 3.06 -7.99 29.83
N THR A 354 2.06 -8.43 30.59
CA THR A 354 0.73 -7.81 30.59
C THR A 354 0.13 -7.72 31.99
N LYS A 355 -0.67 -6.69 32.23
CA LYS A 355 -1.43 -6.50 33.47
C LYS A 355 -2.86 -6.04 33.18
N SER A 356 -3.76 -6.25 34.13
CA SER A 356 -5.11 -5.68 34.10
C SER A 356 -5.05 -4.16 34.23
N GLY A 357 -5.92 -3.46 33.50
CA GLY A 357 -5.99 -2.02 33.47
C GLY A 357 -4.80 -1.35 32.79
N GLY A 358 -4.99 -0.10 32.38
CA GLY A 358 -3.96 0.69 31.71
C GLY A 358 -4.31 2.16 31.59
N ARG A 359 -3.50 2.89 30.81
CA ARG A 359 -3.78 4.28 30.44
C ARG A 359 -5.05 4.36 29.60
N ASP A 360 -5.69 5.54 29.61
CA ASP A 360 -6.84 5.86 28.75
C ASP A 360 -7.97 4.82 28.83
N ASP A 361 -8.33 4.41 30.05
CA ASP A 361 -9.39 3.43 30.35
C ASP A 361 -9.23 2.10 29.60
N ALA A 362 -7.99 1.68 29.32
CA ALA A 362 -7.72 0.38 28.73
C ALA A 362 -8.07 -0.75 29.72
N ASP A 363 -8.67 -1.83 29.20
CA ASP A 363 -8.96 -3.04 29.96
C ASP A 363 -7.68 -3.76 30.40
N PHE A 364 -6.61 -3.63 29.63
CA PHE A 364 -5.29 -4.18 29.95
C PHE A 364 -4.14 -3.36 29.35
N SER A 365 -2.97 -3.48 29.97
CA SER A 365 -1.70 -2.98 29.42
C SER A 365 -0.79 -4.12 28.98
N SER A 366 0.06 -3.86 28.00
CA SER A 366 1.10 -4.79 27.55
C SER A 366 2.43 -4.08 27.29
N ARG A 367 3.53 -4.84 27.32
CA ARG A 367 4.82 -4.52 26.68
C ARG A 367 5.28 -5.75 25.92
N TYR A 368 5.91 -5.56 24.76
CA TYR A 368 6.30 -6.65 23.88
C TYR A 368 7.78 -6.60 23.57
N PHE A 369 8.47 -7.72 23.79
CA PHE A 369 9.91 -7.84 23.62
C PHE A 369 10.21 -9.06 22.73
N ALA A 370 11.02 -8.87 21.69
CA ALA A 370 11.46 -9.96 20.82
C ALA A 370 12.99 -9.90 20.54
N PRO A 371 13.86 -9.85 21.57
CA PRO A 371 15.29 -9.55 21.35
C PRO A 371 16.03 -10.61 20.52
N LYS A 372 15.51 -11.84 20.51
CA LYS A 372 16.06 -12.98 19.73
C LYS A 372 15.95 -12.80 18.23
N ILE A 373 15.01 -11.98 17.76
CA ILE A 373 14.84 -11.63 16.35
C ILE A 373 15.30 -10.19 16.06
N GLY A 374 16.05 -9.59 16.98
CA GLY A 374 16.64 -8.25 16.81
C GLY A 374 15.77 -7.09 17.28
N ILE A 375 14.57 -7.35 17.82
CA ILE A 375 13.66 -6.30 18.29
C ILE A 375 13.70 -6.26 19.81
N GLU A 376 14.40 -5.28 20.39
CA GLU A 376 14.52 -5.18 21.84
C GLU A 376 13.16 -4.94 22.51
N GLU A 377 12.44 -3.91 22.08
CA GLU A 377 11.04 -3.66 22.44
C GLU A 377 10.31 -3.06 21.24
N ASP A 378 9.14 -3.63 20.89
CA ASP A 378 8.34 -3.15 19.75
C ASP A 378 7.33 -2.07 20.23
N PRO A 379 7.11 -0.97 19.50
CA PRO A 379 6.21 0.09 19.95
C PRO A 379 4.76 -0.35 20.17
N VAL A 380 4.16 -0.99 19.17
CA VAL A 380 2.79 -1.53 19.24
C VAL A 380 2.67 -2.75 18.33
N THR A 381 2.32 -3.90 18.91
CA THR A 381 2.46 -5.18 18.22
C THR A 381 1.10 -5.82 17.98
N GLY A 382 0.67 -5.90 16.71
CA GLY A 382 -0.62 -6.51 16.36
C GLY A 382 -0.72 -7.98 16.77
N SER A 383 0.31 -8.78 16.50
CA SER A 383 0.35 -10.20 16.89
C SER A 383 0.27 -10.40 18.40
N ALA A 384 0.86 -9.50 19.20
CA ALA A 384 0.72 -9.51 20.65
C ALA A 384 -0.73 -9.30 21.08
N HIS A 385 -1.49 -8.44 20.39
CA HIS A 385 -2.90 -8.20 20.65
C HIS A 385 -3.83 -9.30 20.13
N CYS A 386 -3.42 -10.05 19.10
CA CYS A 386 -4.06 -11.32 18.75
C CYS A 386 -3.90 -12.39 19.86
N THR A 387 -2.84 -12.30 20.67
CA THR A 387 -2.64 -13.19 21.83
C THR A 387 -3.32 -12.65 23.09
N SER A 388 -3.10 -11.38 23.44
CA SER A 388 -3.57 -10.77 24.69
C SER A 388 -5.03 -10.35 24.67
N GLY A 389 -5.55 -9.92 23.52
CA GLY A 389 -6.95 -9.54 23.35
C GLY A 389 -7.91 -10.67 23.74
N PRO A 390 -7.82 -11.86 23.13
CA PRO A 390 -8.62 -13.02 23.51
C PRO A 390 -8.42 -13.44 24.97
N TYR A 391 -7.18 -13.42 25.47
CA TYR A 391 -6.88 -13.75 26.87
C TYR A 391 -7.66 -12.88 27.86
N TRP A 392 -7.60 -11.55 27.68
CA TRP A 392 -8.30 -10.60 28.55
C TRP A 392 -9.81 -10.56 28.32
N ALA A 393 -10.25 -10.78 27.07
CA ALA A 393 -11.67 -10.91 26.72
C ALA A 393 -12.32 -12.10 27.45
N GLU A 394 -11.69 -13.28 27.39
CA GLU A 394 -12.14 -14.48 28.10
C GLU A 394 -12.14 -14.25 29.62
N LYS A 395 -11.05 -13.73 30.18
CA LYS A 395 -10.92 -13.47 31.62
C LYS A 395 -11.95 -12.46 32.15
N GLY A 396 -12.28 -11.46 31.35
CA GLY A 396 -13.28 -10.43 31.69
C GLY A 396 -14.72 -10.81 31.37
N GLY A 397 -14.97 -11.96 30.69
CA GLY A 397 -16.29 -12.32 30.19
C GLY A 397 -16.85 -11.34 29.14
N LYS A 398 -15.97 -10.70 28.37
CA LYS A 398 -16.32 -9.69 27.35
C LYS A 398 -15.99 -10.23 25.95
N GLY A 399 -16.79 -9.88 24.94
CA GLY A 399 -16.45 -10.13 23.53
C GLY A 399 -15.53 -9.07 22.92
N ARG A 400 -15.26 -7.97 23.64
CA ARG A 400 -14.46 -6.85 23.17
C ARG A 400 -13.73 -6.21 24.34
N VAL A 401 -12.43 -5.98 24.17
CA VAL A 401 -11.53 -5.37 25.17
C VAL A 401 -10.61 -4.37 24.49
N VAL A 402 -10.06 -3.43 25.25
CA VAL A 402 -9.08 -2.48 24.76
C VAL A 402 -7.74 -2.67 25.44
N GLY A 403 -6.70 -2.90 24.64
CA GLY A 403 -5.32 -2.95 25.07
C GLY A 403 -4.60 -1.62 24.87
N PHE A 404 -3.69 -1.30 25.78
CA PHE A 404 -2.70 -0.25 25.59
C PHE A 404 -1.28 -0.83 25.72
N GLN A 405 -0.48 -0.75 24.67
CA GLN A 405 0.93 -1.17 24.74
C GLN A 405 1.76 -0.01 25.29
N GLU A 406 2.28 -0.17 26.51
CA GLU A 406 3.05 0.85 27.24
C GLU A 406 4.55 0.77 26.91
N SER A 407 4.87 0.79 25.62
CA SER A 407 6.22 1.10 25.13
C SER A 407 6.52 2.60 25.31
N GLU A 408 7.74 3.02 24.95
CA GLU A 408 8.11 4.44 24.96
C GLU A 408 7.16 5.31 24.10
N ARG A 409 6.74 4.80 22.93
CA ARG A 409 5.83 5.52 22.01
C ARG A 409 4.37 5.39 22.43
N GLY A 410 4.00 4.23 22.98
CA GLY A 410 2.63 3.92 23.40
C GLY A 410 1.66 3.69 22.24
N GLY A 411 0.64 2.86 22.43
CA GLY A 411 -0.46 2.79 21.46
C GLY A 411 -1.65 1.98 21.91
N ARG A 412 -2.79 2.26 21.31
CA ARG A 412 -4.10 1.73 21.69
C ARG A 412 -4.63 0.80 20.60
N VAL A 413 -5.02 -0.41 21.00
CA VAL A 413 -5.59 -1.42 20.11
C VAL A 413 -6.89 -1.92 20.71
N VAL A 414 -7.98 -1.83 19.94
CA VAL A 414 -9.24 -2.43 20.31
C VAL A 414 -9.29 -3.85 19.76
N CYS A 415 -9.54 -4.82 20.62
CA CYS A 415 -9.60 -6.23 20.27
C CYS A 415 -11.04 -6.73 20.37
N GLY A 416 -11.64 -7.09 19.24
CA GLY A 416 -12.91 -7.83 19.18
C GLY A 416 -12.64 -9.33 19.02
N VAL A 417 -13.43 -10.17 19.68
CA VAL A 417 -13.30 -11.64 19.56
C VAL A 417 -14.63 -12.22 19.10
N ASP A 418 -14.58 -12.86 17.94
CA ASP A 418 -15.67 -13.67 17.42
C ASP A 418 -15.35 -15.15 17.72
N TRP A 419 -15.89 -15.62 18.84
CA TRP A 419 -15.67 -16.99 19.33
C TRP A 419 -16.30 -18.04 18.41
N GLU A 420 -17.44 -17.74 17.78
CA GLU A 420 -18.15 -18.67 16.92
C GLU A 420 -17.50 -18.75 15.53
N GLY A 421 -17.10 -17.61 14.97
CA GLY A 421 -16.38 -17.54 13.70
C GLY A 421 -14.89 -17.86 13.79
N GLY A 422 -14.34 -17.99 15.00
CA GLY A 422 -12.92 -18.28 15.22
C GLY A 422 -12.01 -17.15 14.73
N ARG A 423 -12.40 -15.89 14.95
CA ARG A 423 -11.65 -14.71 14.51
C ARG A 423 -11.36 -13.75 15.66
N VAL A 424 -10.26 -13.01 15.52
CA VAL A 424 -9.94 -11.83 16.34
C VAL A 424 -9.84 -10.62 15.42
N GLU A 425 -10.54 -9.56 15.78
CA GLU A 425 -10.52 -8.27 15.10
C GLU A 425 -9.61 -7.32 15.88
N LEU A 426 -8.69 -6.66 15.18
CA LEU A 426 -7.88 -5.57 15.73
C LEU A 426 -8.29 -4.25 15.08
N GLU A 427 -8.62 -3.26 15.89
CA GLU A 427 -8.92 -1.90 15.46
C GLU A 427 -7.95 -0.90 16.06
N GLY A 428 -7.49 0.05 15.23
CA GLY A 428 -6.60 1.11 15.67
C GLY A 428 -6.74 2.38 14.82
N GLY A 429 -6.42 3.52 15.44
CA GLY A 429 -6.21 4.76 14.70
C GLY A 429 -4.91 4.73 13.90
N ALA A 430 -4.78 5.61 12.92
CA ALA A 430 -3.54 5.82 12.19
C ALA A 430 -3.37 7.30 11.84
N VAL A 431 -2.12 7.77 11.85
CA VAL A 431 -1.77 9.16 11.57
C VAL A 431 -0.68 9.19 10.50
N CYS A 432 -0.91 9.93 9.42
CA CYS A 432 0.14 10.22 8.44
C CYS A 432 1.07 11.30 8.98
N VAL A 433 2.36 11.00 9.09
CA VAL A 433 3.37 11.93 9.63
C VAL A 433 4.28 12.51 8.57
N CYS A 434 4.49 11.79 7.46
CA CYS A 434 5.29 12.26 6.32
C CYS A 434 4.71 11.66 5.04
N GLU A 435 4.76 12.39 3.92
CA GLU A 435 4.43 11.88 2.60
C GLU A 435 5.33 12.50 1.54
N GLY A 436 5.60 11.76 0.47
CA GLY A 436 6.45 12.25 -0.60
C GLY A 436 6.66 11.27 -1.74
N LYS A 437 7.70 11.54 -2.51
CA LYS A 437 8.19 10.68 -3.59
C LYS A 437 9.64 10.30 -3.34
N ILE A 438 9.99 9.08 -3.72
CA ILE A 438 11.33 8.52 -3.55
C ILE A 438 12.18 8.83 -4.79
N GLN A 439 13.44 9.19 -4.56
CA GLN A 439 14.44 9.49 -5.58
C GLN A 439 15.66 8.57 -5.36
N PHE A 440 15.50 7.26 -5.57
CA PHE A 440 16.63 6.33 -5.66
C PHE A 440 17.07 6.14 -7.09
#